data_AF-A0A919SEN1-F1
#
_entry.id   AF-A0A919SEN1-F1
#
_cell.length_a   1.000
_cell.length_b   1.000
_cell.length_c   1.000
_cell.angle_alpha   90.00
_cell.angle_beta   90.00
_cell.angle_gamma   90.00
#
_symmetry.space_group_name_H-M   'P 1'
#
loop_
_entity.id
_entity.type
_entity.pdbx_description
1 polymer ?
#
loop_
_entity_poly.entity_id
_entity_poly.type
_entity_poly.pdbx_seq_one_letter_code
_entity_poly.pdbx_strand_id
1 'polypeptide(L)'
;MPPIPPIGSAAWDRELTTLGIDRPTVDRELHSAVEDAIAEGTAEPDGHDVYLNDASPETAAVLVLFHQSHPSYSALMYLSFAWHNADGRLRDWIVRQYAAMLVHGPRPVTDSATYGLAIDYFEDRKAAPGFFAALLPQIPTGNWGGLLRAAGPLTWPIKRQLFLTAAEHPDLHEALAEGMAASFFGVYGDISAPEAADLLQHITVADDQTRAALTEATTQPLLMQSGSAIVVTDPRWTHPDSFLLEMTVTHGHRRWSPRSELVINGQAHGRLAHWSFPFHHAWDHLTLPGRTLNKPHLHRIEGTPSDAADLVDREIELWLPGLRTYLAQQR
;
A
#
# COMPACT_ATOMS: atom_id res chain seq x y z
N MET A 1 -19.46 18.27 -8.56
CA MET A 1 -18.37 18.21 -9.55
C MET A 1 -18.94 17.77 -10.89
N PRO A 2 -18.39 18.22 -12.03
CA PRO A 2 -18.81 17.67 -13.33
C PRO A 2 -18.53 16.16 -13.38
N PRO A 3 -19.40 15.37 -14.03
CA PRO A 3 -19.19 13.93 -14.17
C PRO A 3 -17.84 13.65 -14.84
N ILE A 4 -17.16 12.59 -14.42
CA ILE A 4 -15.90 12.18 -15.05
C ILE A 4 -16.22 11.61 -16.45
N PRO A 5 -15.64 12.14 -17.53
CA PRO A 5 -15.87 11.59 -18.86
C PRO A 5 -15.06 10.29 -19.08
N PRO A 6 -15.56 9.34 -19.89
CA PRO A 6 -14.73 8.24 -20.39
C PRO A 6 -13.53 8.77 -21.17
N ILE A 7 -12.36 8.17 -20.96
CA ILE A 7 -11.11 8.52 -21.68
C ILE A 7 -11.31 8.32 -23.19
N GLY A 8 -10.89 9.31 -23.98
CA GLY A 8 -11.06 9.31 -25.44
C GLY A 8 -12.45 9.72 -25.94
N SER A 9 -13.37 10.12 -25.05
CA SER A 9 -14.65 10.72 -25.46
C SER A 9 -14.52 12.20 -25.83
N ALA A 10 -15.48 12.74 -26.59
CA ALA A 10 -15.51 14.17 -26.92
C ALA A 10 -15.58 15.08 -25.67
N ALA A 11 -16.07 14.57 -24.53
CA ALA A 11 -16.05 15.31 -23.27
C ALA A 11 -14.66 15.33 -22.63
N TRP A 12 -13.91 14.24 -22.76
CA TRP A 12 -12.51 14.15 -22.36
C TRP A 12 -11.62 15.04 -23.23
N ASP A 13 -11.85 15.10 -24.54
CA ASP A 13 -11.12 16.01 -25.44
C ASP A 13 -11.31 17.49 -25.07
N ARG A 14 -12.50 17.85 -24.56
CA ARG A 14 -12.73 19.20 -24.02
C ARG A 14 -11.91 19.45 -22.75
N GLU A 15 -11.70 18.44 -21.89
CA GLU A 15 -10.80 18.56 -20.74
C GLU A 15 -9.33 18.69 -21.17
N LEU A 16 -8.91 18.10 -22.30
CA LEU A 16 -7.59 18.38 -22.87
C LEU A 16 -7.46 19.81 -23.41
N THR A 17 -8.47 20.30 -24.12
CA THR A 17 -8.48 21.71 -24.60
C THR A 17 -8.44 22.68 -23.42
N THR A 18 -9.19 22.32 -22.37
CA THR A 18 -8.95 22.58 -20.95
C THR A 18 -7.54 22.96 -20.56
N LEU A 19 -6.61 22.08 -20.91
CA LEU A 19 -5.20 22.13 -20.58
C LEU A 19 -4.34 22.91 -21.59
N GLY A 20 -4.92 23.33 -22.72
CA GLY A 20 -4.16 23.86 -23.86
C GLY A 20 -3.60 22.77 -24.77
N ILE A 21 -4.03 21.52 -24.58
CA ILE A 21 -3.58 20.35 -25.35
C ILE A 21 -4.50 20.13 -26.53
N ASP A 22 -3.92 19.88 -27.70
CA ASP A 22 -4.62 19.55 -28.94
C ASP A 22 -4.67 18.02 -29.15
N ARG A 23 -5.88 17.44 -29.21
CA ARG A 23 -6.07 15.98 -29.34
C ARG A 23 -5.36 15.38 -30.57
N PRO A 24 -5.49 15.94 -31.79
CA PRO A 24 -4.75 15.48 -32.97
C PRO A 24 -3.23 15.45 -32.80
N THR A 25 -2.67 16.33 -31.97
CA THR A 25 -1.23 16.33 -31.66
C THR A 25 -0.88 15.13 -30.78
N VAL A 26 -1.63 14.90 -29.69
CA VAL A 26 -1.46 13.74 -28.81
C VAL A 26 -1.60 12.42 -29.57
N ASP A 27 -2.59 12.31 -30.47
CA ASP A 27 -2.78 11.11 -31.29
C ASP A 27 -1.58 10.83 -32.20
N ARG A 28 -1.02 11.88 -32.81
CA ARG A 28 0.15 11.76 -33.68
C ARG A 28 1.39 11.31 -32.89
N GLU A 29 1.60 11.89 -31.72
CA GLU A 29 2.71 11.54 -30.84
C GLU A 29 2.60 10.10 -30.33
N LEU A 30 1.41 9.69 -29.87
CA LEU A 30 1.14 8.32 -29.47
C LEU A 30 1.40 7.34 -30.63
N HIS A 31 0.91 7.65 -31.82
CA HIS A 31 1.09 6.80 -32.99
C HIS A 31 2.57 6.68 -33.37
N SER A 32 3.30 7.80 -33.43
CA SER A 32 4.75 7.81 -33.71
C SER A 32 5.51 6.97 -32.70
N ALA A 33 5.26 7.16 -31.40
CA ALA A 33 5.97 6.45 -30.35
C ALA A 33 5.76 4.92 -30.42
N VAL A 34 4.54 4.48 -30.75
CA VAL A 34 4.24 3.06 -30.94
C VAL A 34 4.90 2.51 -32.21
N GLU A 35 4.90 3.25 -33.32
CA GLU A 35 5.57 2.84 -34.56
C GLU A 35 7.09 2.73 -34.39
N ASP A 36 7.69 3.70 -33.70
CA ASP A 36 9.11 3.73 -33.40
C ASP A 36 9.51 2.52 -32.53
N ALA A 37 8.75 2.22 -31.47
CA ALA A 37 8.96 1.04 -30.64
C ALA A 37 8.93 -0.28 -31.44
N ILE A 38 7.96 -0.42 -32.35
CA ILE A 38 7.84 -1.59 -33.21
C ILE A 38 9.00 -1.67 -34.20
N ALA A 39 9.40 -0.54 -34.79
CA ALA A 39 10.53 -0.46 -35.71
C ALA A 39 11.87 -0.82 -35.04
N GLU A 40 12.01 -0.54 -33.74
CA GLU A 40 13.15 -0.92 -32.90
C GLU A 40 13.11 -2.39 -32.45
N GLY A 41 12.04 -3.12 -32.78
CA GLY A 41 11.92 -4.55 -32.57
C GLY A 41 11.08 -4.96 -31.36
N THR A 42 10.39 -4.02 -30.72
CA THR A 42 9.47 -4.32 -29.62
C THR A 42 8.15 -4.86 -30.18
N ALA A 43 7.90 -6.16 -29.99
CA ALA A 43 6.70 -6.82 -30.52
C ALA A 43 5.40 -6.35 -29.86
N GLU A 44 5.46 -6.00 -28.56
CA GLU A 44 4.35 -5.50 -27.77
C GLU A 44 4.86 -4.29 -26.97
N PRO A 45 4.74 -3.06 -27.50
CA PRO A 45 5.20 -1.87 -26.80
C PRO A 45 4.56 -1.74 -25.42
N ASP A 46 5.31 -1.23 -24.46
CA ASP A 46 4.83 -0.85 -23.13
C ASP A 46 5.10 0.64 -22.83
N GLY A 47 4.74 1.10 -21.63
CA GLY A 47 4.94 2.49 -21.22
C GLY A 47 6.38 2.98 -21.25
N HIS A 48 7.39 2.10 -21.20
CA HIS A 48 8.81 2.41 -21.36
C HIS A 48 9.15 2.83 -22.79
N ASP A 49 8.49 2.24 -23.78
CA ASP A 49 8.76 2.52 -25.19
C ASP A 49 8.07 3.81 -25.67
N VAL A 50 6.98 4.21 -25.01
CA VAL A 50 6.19 5.39 -25.39
C VAL A 50 6.43 6.63 -24.52
N TYR A 51 7.37 6.57 -23.59
CA TYR A 51 7.69 7.69 -22.70
C TYR A 51 8.58 8.73 -23.39
N LEU A 52 8.09 9.98 -23.49
CA LEU A 52 8.75 11.06 -24.24
C LEU A 52 9.79 11.87 -23.42
N ASN A 53 10.25 11.35 -22.27
CA ASN A 53 11.27 11.97 -21.42
C ASN A 53 10.95 13.37 -20.86
N ASP A 54 9.68 13.74 -20.76
CA ASP A 54 9.26 14.95 -20.05
C ASP A 54 7.97 14.75 -19.22
N ALA A 55 7.69 15.72 -18.36
CA ALA A 55 6.49 15.78 -17.52
C ALA A 55 5.43 16.73 -18.11
N SER A 56 5.42 16.90 -19.44
CA SER A 56 4.48 17.81 -20.09
C SER A 56 3.03 17.30 -20.00
N PRO A 57 2.04 18.21 -20.08
CA PRO A 57 0.64 17.81 -20.19
C PRO A 57 0.37 16.89 -21.40
N GLU A 58 1.07 17.11 -22.51
CA GLU A 58 1.01 16.30 -23.73
C GLU A 58 1.49 14.86 -23.48
N THR A 59 2.67 14.68 -22.87
CA THR A 59 3.20 13.36 -22.50
C THR A 59 2.26 12.64 -21.53
N ALA A 60 1.69 13.34 -20.55
CA ALA A 60 0.70 12.75 -19.65
C ALA A 60 -0.55 12.27 -20.41
N ALA A 61 -1.00 13.01 -21.43
CA ALA A 61 -2.12 12.62 -22.27
C ALA A 61 -1.79 11.41 -23.17
N VAL A 62 -0.58 11.35 -23.74
CA VAL A 62 -0.09 10.19 -24.49
C VAL A 62 -0.09 8.95 -23.60
N LEU A 63 0.47 9.02 -22.39
CA LEU A 63 0.51 7.90 -21.45
C LEU A 63 -0.88 7.40 -21.04
N VAL A 64 -1.83 8.32 -20.82
CA VAL A 64 -3.22 7.96 -20.46
C VAL A 64 -3.91 7.23 -21.62
N LEU A 65 -3.74 7.69 -22.86
CA LEU A 65 -4.34 7.05 -24.03
C LEU A 65 -3.67 5.74 -24.40
N PHE A 66 -2.35 5.68 -24.24
CA PHE A 66 -1.60 4.45 -24.37
C PHE A 66 -2.12 3.41 -23.38
N HIS A 67 -2.19 3.75 -22.08
CA HIS A 67 -2.70 2.83 -21.05
C HIS A 67 -4.13 2.35 -21.33
N GLN A 68 -5.00 3.25 -21.81
CA GLN A 68 -6.39 2.90 -22.15
C GLN A 68 -6.50 1.85 -23.26
N SER A 69 -5.52 1.80 -24.19
CA SER A 69 -5.49 0.85 -25.30
C SER A 69 -4.59 -0.37 -25.03
N HIS A 70 -3.54 -0.18 -24.24
CA HIS A 70 -2.52 -1.15 -23.86
C HIS A 70 -2.28 -1.05 -22.34
N PRO A 71 -3.13 -1.68 -21.52
CA PRO A 71 -3.04 -1.57 -20.06
C PRO A 71 -1.66 -1.99 -19.56
N SER A 72 -0.90 -1.01 -19.09
CA SER A 72 0.51 -1.18 -18.74
C SER A 72 0.87 -0.39 -17.49
N TYR A 73 1.40 -1.08 -16.49
CA TYR A 73 1.87 -0.43 -15.26
C TYR A 73 2.97 0.60 -15.54
N SER A 74 3.89 0.35 -16.49
CA SER A 74 4.96 1.31 -16.78
C SER A 74 4.43 2.66 -17.23
N ALA A 75 3.31 2.70 -17.98
CA ALA A 75 2.68 3.95 -18.38
C ALA A 75 2.13 4.74 -17.16
N LEU A 76 1.54 4.04 -16.18
CA LEU A 76 1.03 4.63 -14.95
C LEU A 76 2.14 5.10 -14.00
N MET A 77 3.24 4.37 -13.95
CA MET A 77 4.47 4.76 -13.24
C MET A 77 5.01 6.08 -13.81
N TYR A 78 5.13 6.22 -15.13
CA TYR A 78 5.56 7.50 -15.72
C TYR A 78 4.53 8.63 -15.52
N LEU A 79 3.24 8.31 -15.50
CA LEU A 79 2.20 9.27 -15.17
C LEU A 79 2.35 9.80 -13.74
N SER A 80 2.84 8.97 -12.80
CA SER A 80 3.19 9.42 -11.45
C SER A 80 4.35 10.40 -11.44
N PHE A 81 5.38 10.18 -12.27
CA PHE A 81 6.48 11.15 -12.40
C PHE A 81 5.98 12.48 -12.97
N ALA A 82 5.08 12.44 -13.96
CA ALA A 82 4.44 13.65 -14.47
C ALA A 82 3.68 14.38 -13.36
N TRP A 83 2.87 13.67 -12.56
CA TRP A 83 2.11 14.25 -11.44
C TRP A 83 3.00 14.92 -10.38
N HIS A 84 4.12 14.29 -10.00
CA HIS A 84 5.03 14.84 -9.00
C HIS A 84 5.68 16.16 -9.46
N ASN A 85 5.97 16.29 -10.76
CA ASN A 85 6.62 17.48 -11.34
C ASN A 85 5.63 18.53 -11.88
N ALA A 86 4.34 18.19 -11.97
CA ALA A 86 3.30 19.02 -12.52
C ALA A 86 2.88 20.21 -11.62
N ASP A 87 2.29 21.23 -12.26
CA ASP A 87 1.52 22.26 -11.57
C ASP A 87 0.16 21.73 -11.07
N GLY A 88 -0.60 22.57 -10.35
CA GLY A 88 -1.89 22.18 -9.80
C GLY A 88 -2.92 21.75 -10.85
N ARG A 89 -2.90 22.35 -12.04
CA ARG A 89 -3.90 22.09 -13.08
C ARG A 89 -3.68 20.74 -13.75
N LEU A 90 -2.43 20.40 -14.05
CA LEU A 90 -2.09 19.08 -14.57
C LEU A 90 -2.24 17.99 -13.49
N ARG A 91 -1.91 18.27 -12.23
CA ARG A 91 -2.17 17.34 -11.11
C ARG A 91 -3.65 16.99 -10.96
N ASP A 92 -4.52 18.00 -10.97
CA ASP A 92 -5.97 17.81 -10.89
C ASP A 92 -6.50 16.99 -12.08
N TRP A 93 -5.97 17.26 -13.27
CA TRP A 93 -6.34 16.49 -14.45
C TRP A 93 -5.92 15.02 -14.35
N ILE A 94 -4.69 14.71 -13.94
CA ILE A 94 -4.20 13.34 -13.76
C ILE A 94 -5.05 12.57 -12.72
N VAL A 95 -5.41 13.21 -11.61
CA VAL A 95 -6.33 12.62 -10.60
C VAL A 95 -7.66 12.23 -11.24
N ARG A 96 -8.22 13.10 -12.09
CA ARG A 96 -9.45 12.80 -12.83
C ARG A 96 -9.26 11.64 -13.82
N GLN A 97 -8.06 11.42 -14.37
CA GLN A 97 -7.79 10.30 -15.27
C GLN A 97 -7.79 8.97 -14.53
N TYR A 98 -7.17 8.90 -13.34
CA TYR A 98 -7.30 7.72 -12.47
C TYR A 98 -8.76 7.45 -12.11
N ALA A 99 -9.53 8.49 -11.80
CA ALA A 99 -10.95 8.32 -11.55
C ALA A 99 -11.71 7.80 -12.78
N ALA A 100 -11.38 8.28 -13.99
CA ALA A 100 -11.98 7.82 -15.23
C ALA A 100 -11.66 6.35 -15.51
N MET A 101 -10.42 5.92 -15.27
CA MET A 101 -9.99 4.53 -15.39
C MET A 101 -10.76 3.62 -14.43
N LEU A 102 -10.94 4.05 -13.17
CA LEU A 102 -11.66 3.26 -12.17
C LEU A 102 -13.18 3.18 -12.42
N VAL A 103 -13.77 4.22 -13.00
CA VAL A 103 -15.23 4.30 -13.23
C VAL A 103 -15.64 3.69 -14.56
N HIS A 104 -14.88 3.95 -15.63
CA HIS A 104 -15.27 3.62 -17.01
C HIS A 104 -14.35 2.60 -17.68
N GLY A 105 -13.18 2.31 -17.10
CA GLY A 105 -12.21 1.41 -17.69
C GLY A 105 -12.71 -0.04 -17.76
N PRO A 106 -12.34 -0.80 -18.80
CA PRO A 106 -12.50 -2.26 -18.76
C PRO A 106 -11.61 -2.85 -17.67
N ARG A 107 -11.89 -4.09 -17.26
CA ARG A 107 -11.19 -4.76 -16.14
C ARG A 107 -9.65 -4.67 -16.20
N PRO A 108 -8.97 -4.90 -17.33
CA PRO A 108 -7.52 -4.77 -17.39
C PRO A 108 -7.00 -3.34 -17.07
N VAL A 109 -7.74 -2.31 -17.50
CA VAL A 109 -7.43 -0.90 -17.18
C VAL A 109 -7.67 -0.64 -15.70
N THR A 110 -8.80 -1.08 -15.14
CA THR A 110 -9.10 -0.87 -13.72
C THR A 110 -8.12 -1.58 -12.81
N ASP A 111 -7.73 -2.82 -13.14
CA ASP A 111 -6.80 -3.63 -12.36
C ASP A 111 -5.40 -2.99 -12.37
N SER A 112 -4.93 -2.55 -13.54
CA SER A 112 -3.67 -1.82 -13.67
C SER A 112 -3.69 -0.47 -12.95
N ALA A 113 -4.78 0.31 -13.07
CA ALA A 113 -4.95 1.59 -12.35
C ALA A 113 -5.00 1.41 -10.83
N THR A 114 -5.67 0.36 -10.35
CA THR A 114 -5.70 0.00 -8.92
C THR A 114 -4.30 -0.31 -8.40
N TYR A 115 -3.52 -1.06 -9.17
CA TYR A 115 -2.14 -1.37 -8.82
C TYR A 115 -1.25 -0.10 -8.83
N GLY A 116 -1.33 0.73 -9.88
CA GLY A 116 -0.59 2.00 -9.96
C GLY A 116 -0.93 2.96 -8.82
N LEU A 117 -2.20 3.05 -8.40
CA LEU A 117 -2.60 3.83 -7.22
C LEU A 117 -1.91 3.35 -5.94
N ALA A 118 -1.91 2.03 -5.72
CA ALA A 118 -1.31 1.45 -4.53
C ALA A 118 0.20 1.78 -4.48
N ILE A 119 0.93 1.48 -5.56
CA ILE A 119 2.40 1.55 -5.59
C ILE A 119 2.91 2.98 -5.74
N ASP A 120 2.39 3.75 -6.68
CA ASP A 120 3.02 5.04 -7.05
C ASP A 120 2.48 6.23 -6.25
N TYR A 121 1.30 6.11 -5.64
CA TYR A 121 0.65 7.23 -4.94
C TYR A 121 0.40 6.95 -3.46
N PHE A 122 -0.10 5.76 -3.10
CA PHE A 122 -0.49 5.47 -1.73
C PHE A 122 0.67 5.01 -0.83
N GLU A 123 1.73 4.42 -1.39
CA GLU A 123 2.97 4.14 -0.66
C GLU A 123 3.75 5.42 -0.31
N ASP A 124 3.65 6.49 -1.11
CA ASP A 124 4.24 7.79 -0.76
C ASP A 124 3.41 8.49 0.34
N ARG A 125 3.83 8.28 1.60
CA ARG A 125 3.22 8.88 2.78
C ARG A 125 3.07 10.41 2.74
N LYS A 126 3.88 11.13 1.94
CA LYS A 126 3.79 12.59 1.82
C LYS A 126 2.72 12.99 0.81
N ALA A 127 2.67 12.33 -0.34
CA ALA A 127 1.74 12.66 -1.43
C ALA A 127 0.35 12.06 -1.23
N ALA A 128 0.27 10.85 -0.64
CA ALA A 128 -0.96 10.06 -0.51
C ALA A 128 -2.17 10.83 0.06
N PRO A 129 -2.05 11.63 1.15
CA PRO A 129 -3.21 12.34 1.70
C PRO A 129 -3.84 13.31 0.69
N GLY A 130 -3.00 14.04 -0.05
CA GLY A 130 -3.46 15.03 -1.03
C GLY A 130 -4.07 14.36 -2.25
N PHE A 131 -3.40 13.33 -2.78
CA PHE A 131 -3.91 12.59 -3.94
C PHE A 131 -5.25 11.90 -3.63
N PHE A 132 -5.33 11.21 -2.49
CA PHE A 132 -6.55 10.53 -2.05
C PHE A 132 -7.73 11.51 -1.85
N ALA A 133 -7.48 12.65 -1.18
CA ALA A 133 -8.51 13.66 -0.95
C ALA A 133 -9.03 14.30 -2.26
N ALA A 134 -8.19 14.41 -3.29
CA ALA A 134 -8.59 14.90 -4.61
C ALA A 134 -9.33 13.82 -5.42
N LEU A 135 -8.93 12.55 -5.30
CA LEU A 135 -9.47 11.41 -6.04
C LEU A 135 -10.85 10.97 -5.55
N LEU A 136 -11.02 10.81 -4.23
CA LEU A 136 -12.23 10.25 -3.63
C LEU A 136 -13.52 10.96 -4.08
N PRO A 137 -13.61 12.31 -4.12
CA PRO A 137 -14.80 13.02 -4.58
C PRO A 137 -15.12 12.87 -6.07
N GLN A 138 -14.15 12.39 -6.88
CA GLN A 138 -14.40 12.14 -8.30
C GLN A 138 -15.22 10.86 -8.50
N ILE A 139 -14.99 9.84 -7.66
CA ILE A 139 -15.52 8.49 -7.87
C ILE A 139 -16.86 8.34 -7.16
N PRO A 140 -17.95 8.02 -7.88
CA PRO A 140 -19.23 7.67 -7.26
C PRO A 140 -19.06 6.49 -6.29
N THR A 141 -19.80 6.49 -5.17
CA THR A 141 -19.67 5.45 -4.13
C THR A 141 -19.79 4.03 -4.66
N GLY A 142 -20.73 3.77 -5.58
CA GLY A 142 -20.89 2.44 -6.20
C GLY A 142 -19.70 1.98 -7.05
N ASN A 143 -18.71 2.85 -7.31
CA ASN A 143 -17.49 2.55 -8.05
C ASN A 143 -16.23 2.56 -7.16
N TRP A 144 -16.36 2.60 -5.84
CA TRP A 144 -15.21 2.61 -4.92
C TRP A 144 -14.43 1.29 -4.88
N GLY A 145 -14.89 0.22 -5.54
CA GLY A 145 -14.25 -1.10 -5.47
C GLY A 145 -12.75 -1.10 -5.81
N GLY A 146 -12.33 -0.42 -6.87
CA GLY A 146 -10.89 -0.29 -7.19
C GLY A 146 -10.12 0.55 -6.17
N LEU A 147 -10.73 1.64 -5.69
CA LEU A 147 -10.12 2.49 -4.66
C LEU A 147 -9.91 1.75 -3.33
N LEU A 148 -10.87 0.94 -2.90
CA LEU A 148 -10.80 0.12 -1.69
C LEU A 148 -9.65 -0.91 -1.77
N ARG A 149 -9.53 -1.60 -2.91
CA ARG A 149 -8.45 -2.56 -3.17
C ARG A 149 -7.07 -1.90 -3.15
N ALA A 150 -6.95 -0.70 -3.72
CA ALA A 150 -5.70 0.04 -3.73
C ALA A 150 -5.30 0.55 -2.33
N ALA A 151 -6.25 0.74 -1.40
CA ALA A 151 -6.03 1.47 -0.15
C ALA A 151 -5.11 0.78 0.88
N GLY A 152 -4.61 -0.44 0.61
CA GLY A 152 -3.73 -1.18 1.51
C GLY A 152 -2.60 -0.34 2.13
N PRO A 153 -1.76 0.34 1.32
CA PRO A 153 -0.64 1.16 1.80
C PRO A 153 -1.01 2.48 2.50
N LEU A 154 -2.26 2.97 2.31
CA LEU A 154 -2.69 4.21 2.97
C LEU A 154 -2.66 4.06 4.48
N THR A 155 -2.20 5.10 5.18
CA THR A 155 -2.28 5.11 6.65
C THR A 155 -3.73 5.06 7.13
N TRP A 156 -3.95 4.43 8.29
CA TRP A 156 -5.32 4.24 8.80
C TRP A 156 -6.13 5.55 8.88
N PRO A 157 -5.60 6.67 9.41
CA PRO A 157 -6.37 7.92 9.50
C PRO A 157 -6.89 8.45 8.16
N ILE A 158 -6.22 8.14 7.04
CA ILE A 158 -6.62 8.60 5.71
C ILE A 158 -7.77 7.74 5.17
N LYS A 159 -7.67 6.41 5.26
CA LYS A 159 -8.65 5.48 4.68
C LYS A 159 -9.81 5.11 5.61
N ARG A 160 -9.71 5.41 6.91
CA ARG A 160 -10.70 5.04 7.93
C ARG A 160 -12.13 5.37 7.51
N GLN A 161 -12.38 6.61 7.09
CA GLN A 161 -13.73 7.03 6.71
C GLN A 161 -14.25 6.32 5.46
N LEU A 162 -13.37 6.07 4.47
CA LEU A 162 -13.72 5.28 3.29
C LEU A 162 -14.16 3.86 3.68
N PHE A 163 -13.44 3.22 4.58
CA PHE A 163 -13.73 1.84 5.00
C PHE A 163 -15.05 1.76 5.79
N LEU A 164 -15.25 2.69 6.73
CA LEU A 164 -16.49 2.76 7.50
C LEU A 164 -17.71 3.00 6.60
N THR A 165 -17.62 3.94 5.65
CA THR A 165 -18.71 4.18 4.70
C THR A 165 -18.93 2.98 3.77
N ALA A 166 -17.85 2.34 3.27
CA ALA A 166 -17.98 1.16 2.42
C ALA A 166 -18.67 -0.03 3.13
N ALA A 167 -18.53 -0.15 4.45
CA ALA A 167 -19.22 -1.19 5.22
C ALA A 167 -20.74 -1.04 5.21
N GLU A 168 -21.27 0.17 4.98
CA GLU A 168 -22.70 0.44 4.86
C GLU A 168 -23.28 0.01 3.50
N HIS A 169 -22.43 -0.41 2.55
CA HIS A 169 -22.77 -0.73 1.17
C HIS A 169 -22.43 -2.19 0.84
N PRO A 170 -23.41 -3.12 0.83
CA PRO A 170 -23.17 -4.55 0.61
C PRO A 170 -22.45 -4.89 -0.69
N ASP A 171 -22.63 -4.09 -1.74
CA ASP A 171 -21.95 -4.22 -3.03
C ASP A 171 -20.45 -3.91 -2.97
N LEU A 172 -19.99 -3.26 -1.90
CA LEU A 172 -18.58 -2.93 -1.66
C LEU A 172 -17.88 -3.87 -0.67
N HIS A 173 -18.62 -4.77 0.00
CA HIS A 173 -18.07 -5.61 1.08
C HIS A 173 -16.87 -6.46 0.65
N GLU A 174 -16.92 -7.04 -0.54
CA GLU A 174 -15.80 -7.85 -1.05
C GLU A 174 -14.55 -6.99 -1.28
N ALA A 175 -14.69 -5.83 -1.94
CA ALA A 175 -13.57 -4.92 -2.16
C ALA A 175 -13.02 -4.33 -0.85
N LEU A 176 -13.89 -4.09 0.14
CA LEU A 176 -13.48 -3.68 1.49
C LEU A 176 -12.68 -4.79 2.18
N ALA A 177 -13.12 -6.04 2.10
CA ALA A 177 -12.39 -7.18 2.67
C ALA A 177 -11.00 -7.34 2.03
N GLU A 178 -10.90 -7.23 0.71
CA GLU A 178 -9.62 -7.22 -0.02
C GLU A 178 -8.72 -6.04 0.44
N GLY A 179 -9.28 -4.83 0.57
CA GLY A 179 -8.56 -3.67 1.07
C GLY A 179 -8.08 -3.81 2.52
N MET A 180 -8.89 -4.43 3.39
CA MET A 180 -8.49 -4.78 4.76
C MET A 180 -7.36 -5.81 4.76
N ALA A 181 -7.45 -6.84 3.92
CA ALA A 181 -6.39 -7.84 3.80
C ALA A 181 -5.08 -7.21 3.31
N ALA A 182 -5.12 -6.38 2.27
CA ALA A 182 -3.96 -5.62 1.80
C ALA A 182 -3.36 -4.73 2.92
N SER A 183 -4.20 -4.21 3.82
CA SER A 183 -3.75 -3.39 4.95
C SER A 183 -3.12 -4.18 6.09
N PHE A 184 -3.46 -5.46 6.28
CA PHE A 184 -2.84 -6.34 7.28
C PHE A 184 -1.58 -7.06 6.78
N PHE A 185 -1.58 -7.45 5.50
CA PHE A 185 -0.59 -8.35 4.93
C PHE A 185 0.37 -7.67 3.95
N GLY A 186 0.07 -6.43 3.53
CA GLY A 186 0.96 -5.63 2.69
C GLY A 186 2.18 -5.12 3.47
N VAL A 187 3.31 -4.96 2.77
CA VAL A 187 4.57 -4.46 3.35
C VAL A 187 4.42 -3.06 3.94
N TYR A 188 3.60 -2.22 3.33
CA TYR A 188 3.30 -0.87 3.82
C TYR A 188 1.91 -0.76 4.45
N GLY A 189 1.27 -1.91 4.71
CA GLY A 189 -0.08 -1.98 5.27
C GLY A 189 -0.18 -1.27 6.63
N ASP A 190 -1.28 -0.55 6.82
CA ASP A 190 -1.62 0.12 8.09
C ASP A 190 -3.13 0.06 8.33
N ILE A 191 -3.56 -0.49 9.46
CA ILE A 191 -4.97 -0.57 9.84
C ILE A 191 -5.11 -0.66 11.35
N SER A 192 -6.16 -0.03 11.91
CA SER A 192 -6.56 -0.25 13.30
C SER A 192 -7.16 -1.65 13.43
N ALA A 193 -6.43 -2.57 14.05
CA ALA A 193 -6.90 -3.94 14.24
C ALA A 193 -8.21 -4.04 15.06
N PRO A 194 -8.43 -3.25 16.13
CA PRO A 194 -9.73 -3.20 16.81
C PRO A 194 -10.89 -2.78 15.89
N GLU A 195 -10.73 -1.69 15.14
CA GLU A 195 -11.79 -1.21 14.24
C GLU A 195 -12.01 -2.14 13.06
N ALA A 196 -10.96 -2.81 12.57
CA ALA A 196 -11.06 -3.85 11.58
C ALA A 196 -11.82 -5.08 12.10
N ALA A 197 -11.64 -5.44 13.38
CA ALA A 197 -12.41 -6.50 14.03
C ALA A 197 -13.89 -6.14 14.11
N ASP A 198 -14.22 -4.89 14.47
CA ASP A 198 -15.59 -4.38 14.43
C ASP A 198 -16.16 -4.41 13.00
N LEU A 199 -15.42 -3.89 12.02
CA LEU A 199 -15.83 -3.90 10.60
C LEU A 199 -16.14 -5.30 10.09
N LEU A 200 -15.29 -6.29 10.39
CA LEU A 200 -15.45 -7.67 9.94
C LEU A 200 -16.77 -8.30 10.41
N GLN A 201 -17.30 -7.87 11.56
CA GLN A 201 -18.59 -8.34 12.08
C GLN A 201 -19.79 -7.80 11.29
N HIS A 202 -19.63 -6.68 10.58
CA HIS A 202 -20.71 -5.96 9.89
C HIS A 202 -20.71 -6.16 8.37
N ILE A 203 -19.71 -6.86 7.81
CA ILE A 203 -19.58 -7.09 6.37
C ILE A 203 -19.76 -8.57 6.00
N THR A 204 -20.20 -8.80 4.77
CA THR A 204 -20.28 -10.15 4.19
C THR A 204 -19.08 -10.36 3.26
N VAL A 205 -18.18 -11.25 3.67
CA VAL A 205 -17.05 -11.71 2.85
C VAL A 205 -17.44 -13.04 2.21
N ALA A 206 -17.42 -13.12 0.88
CA ALA A 206 -17.82 -14.32 0.15
C ALA A 206 -16.66 -15.33 0.02
N ASP A 207 -15.43 -14.84 -0.09
CA ASP A 207 -14.24 -15.67 -0.14
C ASP A 207 -13.85 -16.19 1.26
N ASP A 208 -13.99 -17.50 1.47
CA ASP A 208 -13.71 -18.17 2.74
C ASP A 208 -12.24 -18.00 3.17
N GLN A 209 -11.31 -17.95 2.22
CA GLN A 209 -9.89 -17.75 2.49
C GLN A 209 -9.62 -16.35 3.05
N THR A 210 -10.17 -15.31 2.41
CA THR A 210 -10.08 -13.92 2.87
C THR A 210 -10.75 -13.75 4.23
N ARG A 211 -11.94 -14.34 4.42
CA ARG A 211 -12.63 -14.34 5.72
C ARG A 211 -11.78 -14.98 6.81
N ALA A 212 -11.20 -16.14 6.56
CA ALA A 212 -10.34 -16.84 7.53
C ALA A 212 -9.10 -16.01 7.88
N ALA A 213 -8.43 -15.44 6.87
CA ALA A 213 -7.24 -14.60 7.07
C ALA A 213 -7.56 -13.33 7.88
N LEU A 214 -8.66 -12.65 7.58
CA LEU A 214 -9.12 -11.48 8.33
C LEU A 214 -9.54 -11.85 9.76
N THR A 215 -10.20 -13.00 9.94
CA THR A 215 -10.57 -13.50 11.27
C THR A 215 -9.33 -13.77 12.11
N GLU A 216 -8.32 -14.46 11.56
CA GLU A 216 -7.05 -14.68 12.25
C GLU A 216 -6.37 -13.34 12.60
N ALA A 217 -6.30 -12.41 11.63
CA ALA A 217 -5.71 -11.08 11.81
C ALA A 217 -6.38 -10.26 12.93
N THR A 218 -7.68 -10.47 13.17
CA THR A 218 -8.50 -9.70 14.11
C THR A 218 -8.82 -10.44 15.41
N THR A 219 -8.36 -11.68 15.60
CA THR A 219 -8.70 -12.46 16.81
C THR A 219 -7.52 -13.16 17.47
N GLN A 220 -6.39 -13.30 16.79
CA GLN A 220 -5.25 -14.09 17.28
C GLN A 220 -3.95 -13.30 17.17
N PRO A 221 -2.95 -13.54 18.04
CA PRO A 221 -1.59 -13.06 17.82
C PRO A 221 -0.89 -13.83 16.70
N LEU A 222 0.17 -13.25 16.14
CA LEU A 222 1.13 -13.99 15.31
C LEU A 222 2.14 -14.64 16.27
N LEU A 223 2.36 -15.95 16.18
CA LEU A 223 3.30 -16.63 17.06
C LEU A 223 4.67 -16.71 16.39
N MET A 224 5.69 -16.29 17.13
CA MET A 224 7.08 -16.35 16.69
C MET A 224 7.95 -17.04 17.73
N GLN A 225 8.96 -17.74 17.27
CA GLN A 225 10.06 -18.20 18.11
C GLN A 225 11.23 -17.24 17.97
N SER A 226 11.77 -16.74 19.07
CA SER A 226 13.00 -15.97 19.10
C SER A 226 14.25 -16.83 19.24
N GLY A 227 15.34 -16.32 18.68
CA GLY A 227 16.69 -16.86 18.74
C GLY A 227 17.58 -15.93 19.55
N SER A 228 18.65 -15.41 18.94
CA SER A 228 19.57 -14.48 19.59
C SER A 228 19.07 -13.03 19.55
N ALA A 229 19.60 -12.20 20.45
CA ALA A 229 19.39 -10.75 20.42
C ALA A 229 20.72 -9.99 20.31
N ILE A 230 20.69 -8.80 19.70
CA ILE A 230 21.85 -7.92 19.53
C ILE A 230 21.51 -6.56 20.13
N VAL A 231 22.21 -6.18 21.19
CA VAL A 231 22.12 -4.86 21.81
C VAL A 231 23.23 -3.99 21.26
N VAL A 232 22.88 -2.95 20.51
CA VAL A 232 23.87 -2.03 19.92
C VAL A 232 24.24 -0.98 20.95
N THR A 233 25.52 -0.90 21.30
CA THR A 233 26.06 0.06 22.28
C THR A 233 26.85 1.19 21.63
N ASP A 234 27.10 1.09 20.32
CA ASP A 234 27.80 2.09 19.54
C ASP A 234 27.07 3.44 19.57
N PRO A 235 27.75 4.56 19.83
CA PRO A 235 27.12 5.89 19.91
C PRO A 235 26.55 6.37 18.57
N ARG A 236 26.91 5.75 17.44
CA ARG A 236 26.31 6.04 16.12
C ARG A 236 24.91 5.43 15.98
N TRP A 237 24.51 4.53 16.88
CA TRP A 237 23.16 3.98 16.93
C TRP A 237 22.16 5.07 17.29
N THR A 238 21.35 5.47 16.31
CA THR A 238 20.37 6.55 16.45
C THR A 238 19.06 6.10 17.14
N HIS A 239 19.05 4.90 17.74
CA HIS A 239 17.86 4.30 18.34
C HIS A 239 18.15 3.70 19.74
N PRO A 240 18.60 4.50 20.71
CA PRO A 240 19.14 4.03 22.00
C PRO A 240 18.19 3.12 22.81
N ASP A 241 16.88 3.25 22.62
CA ASP A 241 15.85 2.40 23.25
C ASP A 241 15.39 1.28 22.31
N SER A 242 16.34 0.62 21.67
CA SER A 242 16.05 -0.53 20.81
C SER A 242 17.20 -1.52 20.71
N PHE A 243 16.85 -2.75 20.38
CA PHE A 243 17.77 -3.85 20.10
C PHE A 243 17.27 -4.64 18.89
N LEU A 244 18.08 -5.57 18.41
CA LEU A 244 17.72 -6.47 17.32
C LEU A 244 17.40 -7.85 17.90
N LEU A 245 16.38 -8.52 17.37
CA LEU A 245 15.95 -9.84 17.78
C LEU A 245 15.78 -10.74 16.56
N GLU A 246 16.43 -11.90 16.57
CA GLU A 246 16.20 -12.94 15.59
C GLU A 246 14.89 -13.64 15.91
N MET A 247 13.99 -13.74 14.94
CA MET A 247 12.72 -14.45 15.10
C MET A 247 12.36 -15.25 13.84
N THR A 248 11.57 -16.30 14.02
CA THR A 248 10.93 -17.05 12.93
C THR A 248 9.47 -17.30 13.25
N VAL A 249 8.60 -17.23 12.25
CA VAL A 249 7.16 -17.48 12.43
C VAL A 249 6.94 -18.96 12.68
N THR A 250 6.28 -19.31 13.78
CA THR A 250 5.92 -20.70 14.12
C THR A 250 4.47 -21.01 13.79
N HIS A 251 3.57 -20.02 13.87
CA HIS A 251 2.16 -20.18 13.57
C HIS A 251 1.54 -18.88 13.06
N GLY A 252 0.55 -19.01 12.17
CA GLY A 252 -0.21 -17.91 11.57
C GLY A 252 0.30 -17.48 10.19
N HIS A 253 -0.55 -16.75 9.46
CA HIS A 253 -0.16 -16.10 8.21
C HIS A 253 0.86 -15.00 8.47
N ARG A 254 1.83 -14.85 7.58
CA ARG A 254 2.83 -13.77 7.64
C ARG A 254 2.16 -12.42 7.42
N ARG A 255 1.56 -11.88 8.48
CA ARG A 255 1.16 -10.49 8.57
C ARG A 255 2.33 -9.69 9.07
N TRP A 256 2.47 -8.49 8.51
CA TRP A 256 3.50 -7.57 8.94
C TRP A 256 2.80 -6.31 9.43
N SER A 257 3.05 -5.95 10.68
CA SER A 257 2.59 -4.67 11.19
C SER A 257 3.72 -4.01 11.97
N PRO A 258 4.20 -2.85 11.51
CA PRO A 258 5.09 -2.05 12.31
C PRO A 258 4.31 -1.69 13.57
N ARG A 259 4.96 -1.78 14.73
CA ARG A 259 4.41 -1.51 16.07
C ARG A 259 3.62 -2.65 16.71
N SER A 260 3.64 -3.87 16.14
CA SER A 260 3.12 -5.03 16.87
C SER A 260 3.78 -5.13 18.24
N GLU A 261 2.97 -5.32 19.28
CA GLU A 261 3.43 -5.49 20.66
C GLU A 261 3.97 -6.90 20.83
N LEU A 262 5.15 -7.03 21.43
CA LEU A 262 5.76 -8.31 21.78
C LEU A 262 5.27 -8.68 23.18
N VAL A 263 4.55 -9.80 23.28
CA VAL A 263 3.97 -10.26 24.55
C VAL A 263 4.52 -11.64 24.90
N ILE A 264 4.93 -11.79 26.16
CA ILE A 264 5.33 -13.05 26.78
C ILE A 264 4.60 -13.17 28.11
N ASN A 265 3.98 -14.32 28.38
CA ASN A 265 3.26 -14.58 29.64
C ASN A 265 2.24 -13.47 30.01
N GLY A 266 1.61 -12.86 28.99
CA GLY A 266 0.67 -11.75 29.17
C GLY A 266 1.28 -10.38 29.48
N GLN A 267 2.60 -10.24 29.51
CA GLN A 267 3.30 -8.97 29.71
C GLN A 267 3.90 -8.47 28.39
N ALA A 268 3.83 -7.16 28.14
CA ALA A 268 4.40 -6.55 26.95
C ALA A 268 5.85 -6.14 27.22
N HIS A 269 6.76 -6.49 26.31
CA HIS A 269 8.21 -6.29 26.44
C HIS A 269 8.79 -5.34 25.37
N GLY A 270 7.94 -4.75 24.53
CA GLY A 270 8.37 -3.85 23.47
C GLY A 270 7.46 -3.90 22.24
N ARG A 271 7.93 -3.25 21.17
CA ARG A 271 7.19 -3.17 19.89
C ARG A 271 8.10 -3.40 18.71
N LEU A 272 7.60 -4.07 17.67
CA LEU A 272 8.30 -4.13 16.40
C LEU A 272 8.46 -2.74 15.81
N ALA A 273 9.65 -2.44 15.30
CA ALA A 273 9.89 -1.21 14.57
C ALA A 273 9.89 -1.45 13.04
N HIS A 274 9.71 -0.37 12.28
CA HIS A 274 9.81 -0.40 10.82
C HIS A 274 11.23 -0.76 10.34
N TRP A 275 11.35 -1.24 9.09
CA TRP A 275 12.51 -1.83 8.41
C TRP A 275 13.77 -0.95 8.26
N SER A 276 13.95 0.11 9.05
CA SER A 276 15.26 0.74 9.12
C SER A 276 16.19 -0.22 9.88
N PHE A 277 17.03 -0.94 9.14
CA PHE A 277 18.13 -1.76 9.66
C PHE A 277 19.45 -1.02 9.45
N PRO A 278 19.74 0.06 10.20
CA PRO A 278 21.04 0.71 10.06
C PRO A 278 22.17 -0.13 10.67
N PHE A 279 21.94 -1.39 11.10
CA PHE A 279 22.94 -2.20 11.77
C PHE A 279 24.14 -2.51 10.88
N HIS A 280 25.30 -2.02 11.31
CA HIS A 280 26.58 -2.40 10.76
C HIS A 280 27.25 -3.39 11.72
N HIS A 281 27.62 -4.58 11.25
CA HIS A 281 28.24 -5.63 12.08
C HIS A 281 29.54 -5.19 12.79
N ALA A 282 30.19 -4.13 12.30
CA ALA A 282 31.39 -3.54 12.88
C ALA A 282 31.12 -2.51 14.00
N TRP A 283 29.85 -2.22 14.31
CA TRP A 283 29.49 -1.38 15.45
C TRP A 283 29.69 -2.13 16.75
N ASP A 284 30.00 -1.41 17.83
CA ASP A 284 30.06 -2.01 19.16
C ASP A 284 28.68 -2.54 19.56
N HIS A 285 28.62 -3.83 19.90
CA HIS A 285 27.39 -4.51 20.26
C HIS A 285 27.63 -5.67 21.23
N LEU A 286 26.59 -6.02 21.98
CA LEU A 286 26.51 -7.21 22.81
C LEU A 286 25.52 -8.19 22.17
N THR A 287 25.97 -9.41 21.89
CA THR A 287 25.11 -10.50 21.42
C THR A 287 24.68 -11.36 22.61
N LEU A 288 23.38 -11.48 22.81
CA LEU A 288 22.76 -12.40 23.75
C LEU A 288 22.42 -13.70 23.00
N PRO A 289 23.14 -14.81 23.26
CA PRO A 289 22.98 -16.03 22.48
C PRO A 289 21.65 -16.72 22.80
N GLY A 290 20.93 -17.13 21.74
CA GLY A 290 19.73 -17.96 21.85
C GLY A 290 19.85 -19.25 21.03
N ARG A 291 18.73 -19.96 20.85
CA ARG A 291 18.70 -21.13 19.98
C ARG A 291 18.92 -20.74 18.52
N THR A 292 19.52 -21.65 17.75
CA THR A 292 19.56 -21.51 16.29
C THR A 292 18.18 -21.71 15.70
N LEU A 293 17.74 -20.77 14.88
CA LEU A 293 16.46 -20.83 14.17
C LEU A 293 16.65 -21.26 12.72
N ASN A 294 15.62 -21.87 12.15
CA ASN A 294 15.55 -22.11 10.71
C ASN A 294 15.04 -20.86 9.99
N LYS A 295 15.86 -20.29 9.10
CA LYS A 295 15.58 -19.06 8.35
C LYS A 295 15.12 -17.89 9.25
N PRO A 296 15.92 -17.47 10.24
CA PRO A 296 15.57 -16.33 11.07
C PRO A 296 15.48 -15.06 10.24
N HIS A 297 14.56 -14.19 10.63
CA HIS A 297 14.55 -12.79 10.25
C HIS A 297 15.03 -11.97 11.45
N LEU A 298 15.88 -10.99 11.19
CA LEU A 298 16.29 -10.04 12.22
C LEU A 298 15.27 -8.91 12.25
N HIS A 299 14.82 -8.51 13.44
CA HIS A 299 13.85 -7.44 13.63
C HIS A 299 14.38 -6.42 14.63
N ARG A 300 14.13 -5.12 14.40
CA ARG A 300 14.38 -4.10 15.43
C ARG A 300 13.18 -4.03 16.37
N ILE A 301 13.46 -4.10 17.68
CA ILE A 301 12.47 -3.99 18.74
C ILE A 301 12.69 -2.66 19.47
N GLU A 302 11.65 -1.82 19.54
CA GLU A 302 11.59 -0.65 20.41
C GLU A 302 11.20 -1.12 21.82
N GLY A 303 12.16 -1.04 22.75
CA GLY A 303 12.09 -1.62 24.09
C GLY A 303 13.41 -1.40 24.81
N THR A 304 13.45 -1.55 26.14
CA THR A 304 14.71 -1.32 26.84
C THR A 304 15.68 -2.45 26.52
N PRO A 305 17.00 -2.19 26.44
CA PRO A 305 17.98 -3.25 26.25
C PRO A 305 17.93 -4.36 27.32
N SER A 306 17.37 -4.10 28.51
CA SER A 306 17.15 -5.14 29.51
C SER A 306 16.09 -6.16 29.10
N ASP A 307 15.07 -5.74 28.34
CA ASP A 307 14.00 -6.61 27.85
C ASP A 307 14.53 -7.66 26.85
N ALA A 308 15.65 -7.38 26.18
CA ALA A 308 16.27 -8.29 25.21
C ALA A 308 16.59 -9.66 25.82
N ALA A 309 17.04 -9.70 27.08
CA ALA A 309 17.35 -10.95 27.76
C ALA A 309 16.10 -11.79 28.05
N ASP A 310 14.98 -11.15 28.35
CA ASP A 310 13.71 -11.83 28.65
C ASP A 310 13.08 -12.44 27.39
N LEU A 311 13.37 -11.85 26.22
CA LEU A 311 12.84 -12.28 24.93
C LEU A 311 13.66 -13.37 24.24
N VAL A 312 14.92 -13.62 24.61
CA VAL A 312 15.78 -14.63 23.96
C VAL A 312 15.29 -16.05 24.26
N ASP A 313 15.26 -16.91 23.23
CA ASP A 313 14.85 -18.31 23.35
C ASP A 313 13.41 -18.49 23.90
N ARG A 314 12.47 -17.70 23.39
CA ARG A 314 11.07 -17.67 23.80
C ARG A 314 10.11 -17.83 22.63
N GLU A 315 8.93 -18.32 22.95
CA GLU A 315 7.76 -18.09 22.10
C GLU A 315 7.20 -16.70 22.43
N ILE A 316 6.94 -15.92 21.39
CA ILE A 316 6.50 -14.53 21.47
C ILE A 316 5.18 -14.41 20.74
N GLU A 317 4.21 -13.82 21.43
CA GLU A 317 2.95 -13.39 20.82
C GLU A 317 3.14 -11.97 20.25
N LEU A 318 2.94 -11.83 18.94
CA LEU A 318 2.88 -10.53 18.28
C LEU A 318 1.43 -10.08 18.10
N TRP A 319 1.07 -9.09 18.90
CA TRP A 319 -0.26 -8.47 18.88
C TRP A 319 -0.25 -7.19 18.07
N LEU A 320 -1.21 -7.02 17.17
CA LEU A 320 -1.42 -5.74 16.51
C LEU A 320 -1.81 -4.67 17.55
N PRO A 321 -1.39 -3.40 17.36
CA PRO A 321 -1.67 -2.34 18.32
C PRO A 321 -3.13 -2.29 18.77
N GLY A 322 -3.35 -2.34 20.08
CA GLY A 322 -4.68 -2.24 20.70
C GLY A 322 -5.56 -3.49 20.62
N LEU A 323 -5.23 -4.48 19.78
CA LEU A 323 -6.09 -5.63 19.55
C LEU A 323 -6.29 -6.49 20.80
N ARG A 324 -5.21 -6.76 21.54
CA ARG A 324 -5.26 -7.56 22.77
C ARG A 324 -6.20 -6.96 23.82
N THR A 325 -6.10 -5.65 24.02
CA THR A 325 -6.93 -4.90 24.97
C THR A 325 -8.38 -4.91 24.51
N TYR A 326 -8.64 -4.67 23.22
CA TYR A 326 -9.97 -4.73 22.64
C TYR A 326 -10.62 -6.10 22.87
N LEU A 327 -9.93 -7.20 22.55
CA LEU A 327 -10.47 -8.55 22.73
C LEU A 327 -10.72 -8.91 24.21
N ALA A 328 -9.92 -8.38 25.13
CA ALA A 328 -10.13 -8.56 26.56
C ALA A 328 -11.40 -7.85 27.07
N GLN A 329 -11.82 -6.76 26.42
CA GLN A 329 -13.03 -6.01 26.76
C GLN A 329 -14.32 -6.65 26.21
N GLN A 330 -14.20 -7.56 25.24
CA GLN A 330 -15.33 -8.27 24.63
C GLN A 330 -15.73 -9.56 25.37
N ARG A 331 -15.03 -9.92 26.46
CA ARG A 331 -15.27 -11.13 27.27
C ARG A 331 -15.98 -10.79 28.57
#